data_AF-A0A0C9UTL9-F1
#
_entry.id   AF-A0A0C9UTL9-F1
#
_cell.length_a   1.000
_cell.length_b   1.000
_cell.length_c   1.000
_cell.angle_alpha   90.00
_cell.angle_beta   90.00
_cell.angle_gamma   90.00
#
_symmetry.space_group_name_H-M   'P 1'
#
loop_
_entity.id
_entity.type
_entity.pdbx_description
1 polymer ?
#
loop_
_entity_poly.entity_id
_entity_poly.type
_entity_poly.pdbx_seq_one_letter_code
_entity_poly.pdbx_strand_id
1 'polypeptide(L)'
;MCCARTDNVNQWDWAVFRDDSVFKEDGAAVAACRPYIPGSYDHPPRNIVDKMNSGYRAKEWQGYVYGLEPALPTGILPELYWKNLCKLVKGVQIIQQRTISQEQVIEAQQYLEEFHLEFEAIYVRRQANRIYFVRPWLYSAWTIECTVGNLGEEIKSHSRPYVNLTQCSLLRGQINAIEAKLSERQKVRQISLKVQ
;
A
#
# COMPACT_ATOMS: atom_id res chain seq x y z
N MET A 1 -1.08 24.21 -8.36
CA MET A 1 0.36 23.87 -8.46
C MET A 1 0.88 24.46 -9.77
N CYS A 2 1.85 25.37 -9.73
CA CYS A 2 2.45 25.92 -10.94
C CYS A 2 3.47 24.91 -11.49
N CYS A 3 3.23 24.38 -12.68
CA CYS A 3 4.21 23.62 -13.45
C CYS A 3 5.51 24.44 -13.56
N ALA A 4 6.68 23.80 -13.41
CA ALA A 4 7.92 24.43 -13.83
C ALA A 4 7.78 24.82 -15.32
N ARG A 5 8.43 25.91 -15.73
CA ARG A 5 8.20 26.69 -16.98
C ARG A 5 8.18 25.91 -18.31
N THR A 6 8.44 24.61 -18.30
CA THR A 6 8.52 23.69 -19.45
C THR A 6 7.57 22.49 -19.38
N ASP A 7 6.89 22.24 -18.27
CA ASP A 7 5.91 21.14 -18.15
C ASP A 7 4.50 21.64 -18.45
N ASN A 8 3.76 20.92 -19.30
CA ASN A 8 2.41 21.27 -19.68
C ASN A 8 1.45 20.16 -19.25
N VAL A 9 0.45 20.53 -18.45
CA VAL A 9 -0.57 19.62 -17.91
C VAL A 9 -1.39 18.91 -19.00
N ASN A 10 -1.48 19.51 -20.20
CA ASN A 10 -2.16 18.90 -21.34
C ASN A 10 -1.38 17.73 -21.95
N GLN A 11 -0.12 17.52 -21.55
CA GLN A 11 0.70 16.38 -21.97
C GLN A 11 0.57 15.17 -21.03
N TRP A 12 -0.27 15.28 -19.99
CA TRP A 12 -0.50 14.24 -19.00
C TRP A 12 -1.73 13.42 -19.40
N ASP A 13 -1.52 12.53 -20.37
CA ASP A 13 -2.49 11.54 -20.86
C ASP A 13 -2.97 10.56 -19.78
N TRP A 14 -2.21 10.41 -18.69
CA TRP A 14 -2.63 9.64 -17.50
C TRP A 14 -3.54 10.42 -16.56
N ALA A 15 -3.66 11.75 -16.68
CA ALA A 15 -4.39 12.59 -15.74
C ALA A 15 -5.90 12.62 -16.02
N VAL A 16 -6.51 11.43 -16.13
CA VAL A 16 -7.92 11.21 -16.53
C VAL A 16 -8.92 11.87 -15.58
N PHE A 17 -8.60 11.93 -14.28
CA PHE A 17 -9.43 12.58 -13.26
C PHE A 17 -9.34 14.11 -13.26
N ARG A 18 -8.68 14.73 -14.25
CA ARG A 18 -8.80 16.19 -14.46
C ARG A 18 -10.18 16.58 -15.00
N ASP A 19 -10.86 15.65 -15.66
CA ASP A 19 -12.26 15.82 -15.99
C ASP A 19 -13.08 15.59 -14.70
N ASP A 20 -13.74 16.66 -14.25
CA ASP A 20 -14.56 16.67 -13.03
C ASP A 20 -15.74 15.69 -13.13
N SER A 21 -16.26 15.45 -14.35
CA SER A 21 -17.33 14.47 -14.55
C SER A 21 -16.84 13.04 -14.31
N VAL A 22 -15.72 12.67 -14.93
CA VAL A 22 -15.05 11.36 -14.76
C VAL A 22 -14.69 11.13 -13.30
N PHE A 23 -14.15 12.14 -12.63
CA PHE A 23 -13.76 12.01 -11.22
C PHE A 23 -14.98 11.85 -10.28
N LYS A 24 -16.09 12.56 -10.55
CA LYS A 24 -17.35 12.39 -9.81
C LYS A 24 -17.97 11.01 -10.01
N GLU A 25 -17.93 10.49 -11.23
CA GLU A 25 -18.42 9.14 -11.55
C GLU A 25 -17.61 8.07 -10.80
N ASP A 26 -16.29 8.16 -10.82
CA ASP A 26 -15.42 7.25 -10.08
C ASP A 26 -15.68 7.33 -8.56
N GLY A 27 -15.74 8.53 -7.99
CA GLY A 27 -16.03 8.70 -6.57
C GLY A 27 -17.41 8.14 -6.16
N ALA A 28 -18.42 8.27 -7.02
CA ALA A 28 -19.73 7.64 -6.81
C ALA A 28 -19.65 6.10 -6.90
N ALA A 29 -18.88 5.56 -7.84
CA ALA A 29 -18.66 4.12 -7.98
C ALA A 29 -17.94 3.54 -6.75
N VAL A 30 -16.91 4.22 -6.24
CA VAL A 30 -16.22 3.86 -4.99
C VAL A 30 -17.20 3.78 -3.82
N ALA A 31 -18.06 4.78 -3.66
CA ALA A 31 -19.06 4.80 -2.59
C ALA A 31 -20.10 3.66 -2.76
N ALA A 32 -20.47 3.35 -4.01
CA ALA A 32 -21.38 2.26 -4.34
C ALA A 32 -20.79 0.87 -4.06
N CYS A 33 -19.46 0.73 -3.98
CA CYS A 33 -18.82 -0.54 -3.61
C CYS A 33 -19.02 -0.93 -2.14
N ARG A 34 -19.43 0.01 -1.27
CA ARG A 34 -19.55 -0.20 0.18
C ARG A 34 -20.34 -1.46 0.60
N PRO A 35 -21.50 -1.80 0.00
CA PRO A 35 -22.25 -3.01 0.39
C PRO A 35 -21.52 -4.32 0.10
N TYR A 36 -20.54 -4.31 -0.80
CA TYR A 36 -19.77 -5.49 -1.20
C TYR A 36 -18.49 -5.68 -0.38
N ILE A 37 -18.17 -4.72 0.49
CA ILE A 37 -16.99 -4.78 1.35
C ILE A 37 -17.38 -5.45 2.68
N PRO A 38 -16.69 -6.53 3.10
CA PRO A 38 -17.00 -7.20 4.35
C PRO A 38 -16.91 -6.23 5.54
N GLY A 39 -17.86 -6.34 6.46
CA GLY A 39 -17.92 -5.47 7.65
C GLY A 39 -16.70 -5.56 8.58
N SER A 40 -15.85 -6.59 8.43
CA SER A 40 -14.54 -6.69 9.11
C SER A 40 -13.54 -5.62 8.65
N TYR A 41 -13.78 -4.99 7.51
CA TYR A 41 -13.06 -3.79 7.08
C TYR A 41 -13.80 -2.58 7.67
N ASP A 42 -13.45 -2.21 8.91
CA ASP A 42 -14.16 -1.20 9.72
C ASP A 42 -14.45 0.14 9.01
N HIS A 43 -13.69 0.45 7.96
CA HIS A 43 -13.72 1.73 7.23
C HIS A 43 -13.70 1.47 5.72
N PRO A 44 -14.86 1.20 5.09
CA PRO A 44 -14.94 1.10 3.64
C PRO A 44 -14.64 2.47 3.00
N PRO A 45 -14.00 2.50 1.82
CA PRO A 45 -13.79 3.71 1.03
C PRO A 45 -15.09 4.48 0.82
N ARG A 46 -15.09 5.79 1.11
CA ARG A 46 -16.20 6.71 0.82
C ARG A 46 -15.97 7.40 -0.52
N ASN A 47 -16.93 8.21 -0.95
CA ASN A 47 -16.74 9.07 -2.11
C ASN A 47 -15.51 9.98 -1.92
N ILE A 48 -14.53 9.81 -2.81
CA ILE A 48 -13.24 10.49 -2.75
C ILE A 48 -13.40 11.96 -3.09
N VAL A 49 -14.28 12.30 -4.03
CA VAL A 49 -14.52 13.68 -4.46
C VAL A 49 -14.97 14.55 -3.29
N ASP A 50 -15.84 14.02 -2.43
CA ASP A 50 -16.38 14.74 -1.29
C ASP A 50 -15.36 14.89 -0.14
N LYS A 51 -14.31 14.05 -0.11
CA LYS A 51 -13.45 13.86 1.07
C LYS A 51 -11.96 14.05 0.84
N MET A 52 -11.51 14.27 -0.39
CA MET A 52 -10.10 14.42 -0.75
C MET A 52 -9.36 15.45 0.13
N ASN A 53 -10.00 16.59 0.42
CA ASN A 53 -9.40 17.68 1.20
C ASN A 53 -9.86 17.72 2.67
N SER A 54 -10.73 16.79 3.11
CA SER A 54 -11.44 16.89 4.40
C SER A 54 -11.35 15.64 5.28
N GLY A 55 -10.24 14.90 5.20
CA GLY A 55 -9.93 13.80 6.13
C GLY A 55 -10.26 12.41 5.60
N TYR A 56 -10.01 12.17 4.31
CA TYR A 56 -9.96 10.81 3.77
C TYR A 56 -8.85 10.02 4.46
N ARG A 57 -9.20 8.93 5.16
CA ARG A 57 -8.27 8.23 6.05
C ARG A 57 -7.32 7.34 5.26
N ALA A 58 -6.15 7.07 5.83
CA ALA A 58 -5.16 6.16 5.23
C ALA A 58 -5.75 4.77 4.91
N LYS A 59 -6.60 4.20 5.77
CA LYS A 59 -7.27 2.90 5.53
C LYS A 59 -8.26 2.96 4.35
N GLU A 60 -8.89 4.12 4.12
CA GLU A 60 -9.75 4.33 2.95
C GLU A 60 -8.93 4.49 1.67
N TRP A 61 -7.80 5.20 1.74
CA TRP A 61 -6.84 5.28 0.62
C TRP A 61 -6.32 3.89 0.26
N GLN A 62 -5.98 3.08 1.25
CA GLN A 62 -5.51 1.71 1.04
C GLN A 62 -6.58 0.85 0.37
N GLY A 63 -7.82 0.88 0.86
CA GLY A 63 -8.94 0.13 0.28
C GLY A 63 -9.30 0.59 -1.14
N TYR A 64 -9.21 1.89 -1.40
CA TYR A 64 -9.43 2.45 -2.73
C TYR A 64 -8.34 2.03 -3.72
N VAL A 65 -7.08 2.44 -3.47
CA VAL A 65 -5.95 2.24 -4.40
C VAL A 65 -5.65 0.77 -4.62
N TYR A 66 -5.52 -0.01 -3.54
CA TYR A 66 -5.08 -1.40 -3.64
C TYR A 66 -6.23 -2.40 -3.77
N GLY A 67 -7.49 -1.96 -3.60
CA GLY A 67 -8.66 -2.83 -3.65
C GLY A 67 -9.56 -2.58 -4.86
N LEU A 68 -9.88 -1.32 -5.15
CA LEU A 68 -10.90 -0.94 -6.12
C LEU A 68 -10.33 -0.35 -7.42
N GLU A 69 -9.23 0.39 -7.34
CA GLU A 69 -8.62 1.11 -8.48
C GLU A 69 -8.13 0.20 -9.63
N PRO A 70 -7.76 -1.09 -9.45
CA PRO A 70 -7.52 -1.95 -10.61
C PRO A 70 -8.78 -2.23 -11.43
N ALA A 71 -9.96 -2.13 -10.84
CA ALA A 71 -11.24 -2.54 -11.43
C ALA A 71 -12.11 -1.36 -11.88
N LEU A 72 -12.22 -0.30 -11.08
CA LEU A 72 -13.13 0.83 -11.33
C LEU A 72 -12.78 1.68 -12.58
N PRO A 73 -11.53 2.13 -12.79
CA PRO A 73 -11.14 2.93 -13.95
C PRO A 73 -10.83 2.09 -15.19
N THR A 74 -11.24 0.81 -15.23
CA THR A 74 -11.03 -0.04 -16.42
C THR A 74 -11.80 0.54 -17.61
N GLY A 75 -11.07 0.90 -18.68
CA GLY A 75 -11.62 1.55 -19.87
C GLY A 75 -11.56 3.08 -19.88
N ILE A 76 -11.22 3.72 -18.75
CA ILE A 76 -10.99 5.17 -18.65
C ILE A 76 -9.48 5.46 -18.68
N LEU A 77 -8.72 4.74 -17.86
CA LEU A 77 -7.27 4.88 -17.80
C LEU A 77 -6.62 4.17 -19.00
N PRO A 78 -5.71 4.82 -19.76
CA PRO A 78 -5.02 4.17 -20.86
C PRO A 78 -4.27 2.93 -20.39
N GLU A 79 -4.24 1.90 -21.25
CA GLU A 79 -3.71 0.56 -20.92
C GLU A 79 -2.28 0.59 -20.35
N LEU A 80 -1.44 1.49 -20.87
CA LEU A 80 -0.07 1.69 -20.40
C LEU A 80 -0.02 2.00 -18.90
N TYR A 81 -0.85 2.94 -18.43
CA TYR A 81 -0.87 3.38 -17.04
C TYR A 81 -1.61 2.37 -16.15
N TRP A 82 -2.67 1.76 -16.68
CA TRP A 82 -3.41 0.73 -15.97
C TRP A 82 -2.54 -0.49 -15.66
N LYS A 83 -1.74 -0.98 -16.63
CA LYS A 83 -0.80 -2.09 -16.39
C LYS A 83 0.22 -1.75 -15.31
N ASN A 84 0.78 -0.54 -15.36
CA ASN A 84 1.71 -0.08 -14.35
C ASN A 84 1.07 -0.03 -12.95
N LEU A 85 -0.15 0.53 -12.83
CA LEU A 85 -0.92 0.51 -11.59
C LEU A 85 -1.15 -0.93 -11.07
N CYS A 86 -1.53 -1.86 -11.94
CA CYS A 86 -1.74 -3.26 -11.57
C CYS A 86 -0.47 -3.91 -10.98
N LYS A 87 0.73 -3.57 -11.47
CA LYS A 87 2.00 -4.06 -10.89
C LYS A 87 2.19 -3.55 -9.46
N LEU A 88 1.95 -2.26 -9.22
CA LEU A 88 1.99 -1.68 -7.87
C LEU A 88 1.01 -2.41 -6.94
N VAL A 89 -0.25 -2.53 -7.38
CA VAL A 89 -1.30 -3.12 -6.55
C VAL A 89 -0.99 -4.58 -6.25
N LYS A 90 -0.54 -5.36 -7.23
CA LYS A 90 -0.15 -6.76 -7.02
C LYS A 90 1.00 -6.90 -6.02
N GLY A 91 2.07 -6.10 -6.18
CA GLY A 91 3.22 -6.13 -5.27
C GLY A 91 2.83 -5.77 -3.84
N VAL A 92 2.02 -4.73 -3.65
CA VAL A 92 1.55 -4.30 -2.32
C VAL A 92 0.59 -5.32 -1.71
N GLN A 93 -0.34 -5.88 -2.48
CA GLN A 93 -1.27 -6.91 -2.00
C GLN A 93 -0.53 -8.15 -1.49
N ILE A 94 0.57 -8.56 -2.14
CA ILE A 94 1.40 -9.67 -1.67
C ILE A 94 2.05 -9.33 -0.32
N ILE A 95 2.67 -8.16 -0.20
CA ILE A 95 3.37 -7.73 1.02
C ILE A 95 2.39 -7.56 2.20
N GLN A 96 1.14 -7.19 1.93
CA GLN A 96 0.12 -7.00 2.97
C GLN A 96 -0.54 -8.31 3.43
N GLN A 97 -0.15 -9.47 2.89
CA GLN A 97 -0.68 -10.75 3.35
C GLN A 97 -0.24 -11.06 4.78
N ARG A 98 -1.12 -11.70 5.56
CA ARG A 98 -0.81 -12.12 6.94
C ARG A 98 0.34 -13.14 7.00
N THR A 99 0.52 -13.90 5.93
CA THR A 99 1.58 -14.90 5.79
C THR A 99 2.05 -14.85 4.35
N ILE A 100 3.36 -14.79 4.16
CA ILE A 100 4.00 -14.59 2.86
C ILE A 100 5.13 -15.62 2.71
N SER A 101 5.20 -16.30 1.57
CA SER A 101 6.29 -17.23 1.25
C SER A 101 7.50 -16.49 0.67
N GLN A 102 8.66 -17.14 0.64
CA GLN A 102 9.85 -16.56 0.05
C GLN A 102 9.67 -16.27 -1.45
N GLU A 103 9.00 -17.18 -2.17
CA GLU A 103 8.69 -17.03 -3.59
C GLU A 103 7.79 -15.82 -3.82
N GLN A 104 6.79 -15.62 -2.96
CA GLN A 104 5.91 -14.45 -3.02
C GLN A 104 6.65 -13.14 -2.72
N VAL A 105 7.63 -13.15 -1.80
CA VAL A 105 8.47 -11.97 -1.57
C VAL A 105 9.26 -11.61 -2.83
N ILE A 106 9.84 -12.60 -3.50
CA ILE A 106 10.58 -12.39 -4.75
C ILE A 106 9.65 -11.88 -5.85
N GLU A 107 8.45 -12.46 -5.98
CA GLU A 107 7.43 -12.02 -6.92
C GLU A 107 7.01 -10.56 -6.65
N ALA A 108 6.75 -10.20 -5.40
CA ALA A 108 6.38 -8.84 -5.01
C ALA A 108 7.51 -7.85 -5.32
N GLN A 109 8.75 -8.23 -5.05
CA GLN A 109 9.92 -7.42 -5.37
C GLN A 109 10.00 -7.14 -6.87
N GLN A 110 9.86 -8.16 -7.72
CA GLN A 110 9.85 -8.01 -9.18
C GLN A 110 8.77 -7.03 -9.66
N TYR A 111 7.53 -7.19 -9.18
CA TYR A 111 6.44 -6.27 -9.55
C TYR A 111 6.71 -4.83 -9.13
N LEU A 112 7.26 -4.62 -7.93
CA LEU A 112 7.55 -3.27 -7.43
C LEU A 112 8.73 -2.61 -8.13
N GLU A 113 9.76 -3.39 -8.47
CA GLU A 113 10.91 -2.91 -9.26
C GLU A 113 10.47 -2.51 -10.67
N GLU A 114 9.71 -3.38 -11.35
CA GLU A 114 9.17 -3.08 -12.67
C GLU A 114 8.24 -1.86 -12.64
N PHE A 115 7.34 -1.80 -11.65
CA PHE A 115 6.48 -0.64 -11.44
C PHE A 115 7.31 0.64 -11.32
N HIS A 116 8.37 0.63 -10.50
CA HIS A 116 9.19 1.82 -10.24
C HIS A 116 9.91 2.30 -11.50
N LEU A 117 10.55 1.39 -12.23
CA LEU A 117 11.27 1.70 -13.47
C LEU A 117 10.32 2.23 -14.55
N GLU A 118 9.17 1.60 -14.72
CA GLU A 118 8.16 2.05 -15.65
C GLU A 118 7.54 3.37 -15.21
N PHE A 119 7.32 3.58 -13.91
CA PHE A 119 6.72 4.80 -13.38
C PHE A 119 7.59 6.02 -13.71
N GLU A 120 8.91 5.90 -13.52
CA GLU A 120 9.86 6.94 -13.93
C GLU A 120 9.82 7.17 -15.44
N ALA A 121 9.74 6.11 -16.24
CA ALA A 121 9.72 6.20 -17.69
C ALA A 121 8.44 6.86 -18.25
N ILE A 122 7.26 6.53 -17.72
CA ILE A 122 5.97 6.93 -18.31
C ILE A 122 5.39 8.20 -17.68
N TYR A 123 5.47 8.37 -16.35
CA TYR A 123 4.93 9.56 -15.66
C TYR A 123 5.95 10.70 -15.64
N VAL A 124 7.16 10.41 -15.16
CA VAL A 124 8.23 11.42 -14.99
C VAL A 124 8.94 11.70 -16.32
N ARG A 125 9.00 10.71 -17.22
CA ARG A 125 9.70 10.77 -18.51
C ARG A 125 11.17 11.20 -18.38
N ARG A 126 11.78 10.88 -17.23
CA ARG A 126 13.14 11.30 -16.83
C ARG A 126 13.37 12.82 -16.93
N GLN A 127 12.31 13.61 -16.82
CA GLN A 127 12.43 15.07 -16.87
C GLN A 127 12.54 15.63 -15.45
N ALA A 128 13.59 16.42 -15.20
CA ALA A 128 13.84 17.01 -13.88
C ALA A 128 12.69 17.90 -13.39
N ASN A 129 11.98 18.55 -14.32
CA ASN A 129 10.80 19.34 -14.01
C ASN A 129 9.64 18.50 -13.45
N ARG A 130 9.58 17.18 -13.69
CA ARG A 130 8.50 16.25 -13.26
C ARG A 130 8.85 15.40 -12.04
N ILE A 131 10.03 15.59 -11.45
CA ILE A 131 10.50 14.83 -10.29
C ILE A 131 9.54 14.92 -9.08
N TYR A 132 8.73 15.98 -9.02
CA TYR A 132 7.74 16.17 -7.96
C TYR A 132 6.66 15.08 -7.93
N PHE A 133 6.39 14.37 -9.02
CA PHE A 133 5.48 13.21 -9.03
C PHE A 133 6.01 12.03 -8.24
N VAL A 134 7.32 11.90 -8.09
CA VAL A 134 7.96 10.82 -7.33
C VAL A 134 7.87 11.09 -5.83
N ARG A 135 7.75 12.36 -5.41
CA ARG A 135 7.81 12.74 -3.98
C ARG A 135 6.73 12.06 -3.13
N PRO A 136 5.43 12.05 -3.49
CA PRO A 136 4.41 11.36 -2.71
C PRO A 136 4.72 9.86 -2.53
N TRP A 137 5.26 9.23 -3.57
CA TRP A 137 5.64 7.82 -3.54
C TRP A 137 6.83 7.58 -2.62
N LEU A 138 7.88 8.40 -2.73
CA LEU A 138 9.00 8.37 -1.79
C LEU A 138 8.47 8.51 -0.37
N TYR A 139 7.66 9.52 -0.05
CA TYR A 139 7.13 9.72 1.31
C TYR A 139 6.32 8.51 1.83
N SER A 140 5.62 7.77 0.96
CA SER A 140 4.98 6.50 1.34
C SER A 140 5.97 5.32 1.49
N ALA A 141 7.09 5.34 0.80
CA ALA A 141 8.22 4.45 1.07
C ALA A 141 8.97 4.87 2.35
N TRP A 142 8.96 6.15 2.76
CA TRP A 142 9.51 6.62 4.03
C TRP A 142 8.76 6.04 5.25
N THR A 143 7.55 5.50 5.10
CA THR A 143 6.96 4.65 6.15
C THR A 143 7.70 3.30 6.33
N ILE A 144 8.39 2.79 5.31
CA ILE A 144 9.40 1.72 5.49
C ILE A 144 10.63 2.27 6.22
N GLU A 145 10.95 3.55 6.02
CA GLU A 145 11.96 4.21 6.84
C GLU A 145 11.53 4.37 8.30
N CYS A 146 10.22 4.43 8.62
CA CYS A 146 9.76 4.23 10.00
C CYS A 146 10.06 2.82 10.51
N THR A 147 10.05 1.78 9.66
CA THR A 147 10.55 0.45 10.03
C THR A 147 12.06 0.49 10.27
N VAL A 148 12.84 1.22 9.47
CA VAL A 148 14.28 1.45 9.73
C VAL A 148 14.52 2.23 11.02
N GLY A 149 13.69 3.22 11.34
CA GLY A 149 13.71 3.95 12.61
C GLY A 149 13.37 3.05 13.80
N ASN A 150 12.34 2.20 13.67
CA ASN A 150 11.94 1.23 14.68
C ASN A 150 13.03 0.16 14.90
N LEU A 151 13.63 -0.35 13.82
CA LEU A 151 14.80 -1.24 13.89
C LEU A 151 16.04 -0.53 14.46
N GLY A 152 16.22 0.76 14.15
CA GLY A 152 17.27 1.62 14.71
C GLY A 152 17.12 1.82 16.22
N GLU A 153 15.89 2.00 16.70
CA GLU A 153 15.56 2.02 18.12
C GLU A 153 15.83 0.68 18.81
N GLU A 154 15.76 -0.44 18.09
CA GLU A 154 16.04 -1.79 18.61
C GLU A 154 17.53 -2.14 18.63
N ILE A 155 18.34 -1.53 17.74
CA ILE A 155 19.77 -1.81 17.64
C ILE A 155 20.52 -1.47 18.94
N LYS A 156 20.14 -0.42 19.69
CA LYS A 156 20.67 0.07 21.00
C LYS A 156 22.14 -0.30 21.35
N SER A 157 23.03 -0.38 20.37
CA SER A 157 24.41 -0.83 20.52
C SER A 157 25.26 -0.25 19.40
N HIS A 158 26.25 0.54 19.78
CA HIS A 158 27.14 1.25 18.84
C HIS A 158 28.32 0.38 18.36
N SER A 159 28.54 -0.80 18.96
CA SER A 159 29.70 -1.66 18.66
C SER A 159 29.33 -2.93 17.87
N ARG A 160 28.14 -3.51 18.11
CA ARG A 160 27.73 -4.78 17.48
C ARG A 160 26.23 -4.76 17.08
N PRO A 161 25.82 -3.85 16.19
CA PRO A 161 24.42 -3.59 15.88
C PRO A 161 23.69 -4.82 15.33
N TYR A 162 24.32 -5.55 14.40
CA TYR A 162 23.72 -6.71 13.76
C TYR A 162 23.56 -7.91 14.71
N VAL A 163 24.46 -8.10 15.67
CA VAL A 163 24.36 -9.18 16.67
C VAL A 163 23.18 -8.92 17.60
N ASN A 164 23.04 -7.69 18.06
CA ASN A 164 21.94 -7.31 18.94
C ASN A 164 20.58 -7.40 18.23
N LEU A 165 20.51 -6.91 16.99
CA LEU A 165 19.29 -6.99 16.17
C LEU A 165 18.86 -8.45 15.91
N THR A 166 19.82 -9.33 15.63
CA THR A 166 19.56 -10.77 15.43
C THR A 166 19.02 -11.42 16.70
N GLN A 167 19.56 -11.04 17.86
CA GLN A 167 19.11 -11.54 19.15
C GLN A 167 17.71 -11.03 19.53
N CYS A 168 17.41 -9.76 19.28
CA CYS A 168 16.06 -9.19 19.45
C CYS A 168 15.03 -9.88 18.53
N SER A 169 15.39 -10.09 17.26
CA SER A 169 14.55 -10.81 16.30
C SER A 169 14.29 -12.26 16.74
N LEU A 170 15.32 -12.95 17.23
CA LEU A 170 15.21 -14.32 17.77
C LEU A 170 14.27 -14.37 18.99
N LEU A 171 14.44 -13.44 19.94
CA LEU A 171 13.61 -13.34 21.13
C LEU A 171 12.15 -13.08 20.79
N ARG A 172 11.87 -12.17 19.83
CA ARG A 172 10.52 -11.97 19.31
C ARG A 172 9.95 -13.22 18.64
N GLY A 173 10.75 -13.90 17.82
CA GLY A 173 10.35 -15.17 17.21
C GLY A 173 9.97 -16.22 18.27
N GLN A 174 10.75 -16.31 19.35
CA GLN A 174 10.50 -17.21 20.47
C GLN A 174 9.25 -16.81 21.27
N ILE A 175 9.10 -15.54 21.61
CA ILE A 175 7.92 -15.00 22.31
C ILE A 175 6.66 -15.24 21.48
N ASN A 176 6.68 -14.90 20.19
CA ASN A 176 5.55 -15.11 19.29
C ASN A 176 5.20 -16.61 19.17
N ALA A 177 6.20 -17.50 19.13
CA ALA A 177 5.96 -18.94 19.12
C ALA A 177 5.34 -19.44 20.43
N ILE A 178 5.77 -18.90 21.58
CA ILE A 178 5.20 -19.21 22.90
C ILE A 178 3.77 -18.68 22.99
N GLU A 179 3.53 -17.43 22.60
CA GLU A 179 2.21 -16.81 22.57
C GLU A 179 1.25 -17.56 21.64
N ALA A 180 1.71 -17.99 20.46
CA ALA A 180 0.91 -18.82 19.55
C ALA A 180 0.51 -20.15 20.20
N LYS A 181 1.46 -20.83 20.85
CA LYS A 181 1.19 -22.09 21.56
C LYS A 181 0.31 -21.92 22.80
N LEU A 182 0.45 -20.82 23.53
CA LEU A 182 -0.38 -20.49 24.69
C LEU A 182 -1.80 -20.11 24.26
N SER A 183 -1.93 -19.34 23.16
CA SER A 183 -3.21 -19.00 22.52
C SER A 183 -3.95 -20.25 22.05
N GLU A 184 -3.27 -21.21 21.42
CA GLU A 184 -3.85 -22.50 21.08
C GLU A 184 -4.27 -23.30 22.31
N ARG A 185 -3.43 -23.34 23.37
CA ARG A 185 -3.80 -24.02 24.61
C ARG A 185 -4.99 -23.39 25.32
N GLN A 186 -5.12 -22.06 25.32
CA GLN A 186 -6.27 -21.35 25.88
C GLN A 186 -7.55 -21.66 25.10
N LYS A 187 -7.47 -21.73 23.77
CA LYS A 187 -8.60 -22.12 22.90
C LYS A 187 -9.03 -23.57 23.15
N VAL A 188 -8.09 -24.51 23.24
CA VAL A 188 -8.39 -25.92 23.54
C VAL A 188 -9.04 -26.07 24.93
N ARG A 189 -8.55 -25.35 25.95
CA ARG A 189 -9.15 -25.34 27.30
C ARG A 189 -10.59 -24.81 27.31
N GLN A 190 -10.90 -23.77 26.55
CA GLN A 190 -12.25 -23.23 26.46
C GLN A 190 -13.21 -24.16 25.70
N ILE A 191 -12.73 -24.94 24.75
CA ILE A 191 -13.52 -25.96 24.05
C ILE A 191 -13.82 -27.13 25.00
N SER A 192 -12.83 -27.60 25.76
CA SER A 192 -13.02 -28.70 26.72
C SER A 192 -13.99 -28.37 27.87
N LEU A 193 -14.10 -27.09 28.27
CA LEU A 193 -15.04 -26.63 29.30
C LEU A 193 -16.48 -26.42 28.79
N LYS A 194 -16.72 -26.46 27.47
CA LYS A 194 -18.06 -26.35 26.86
C LYS A 194 -18.66 -27.70 26.45
N VAL A 195 -17.91 -28.78 26.61
CA VAL A 195 -18.31 -30.15 26.25
C VAL A 195 -18.64 -31.00 27.50
N GLN A 196 -18.66 -30.38 28.68
CA GLN A 196 -19.25 -30.90 29.91
C GLN A 196 -20.56 -30.17 30.20
#